data_AF-A0A5C5UQV4-F1
#
_entry.id   AF-A0A5C5UQV4-F1
#
_cell.length_a   1.000
_cell.length_b   1.000
_cell.length_c   1.000
_cell.angle_alpha   90.00
_cell.angle_beta   90.00
_cell.angle_gamma   90.00
#
_symmetry.space_group_name_H-M   'P 1'
#
loop_
_entity.id
_entity.type
_entity.pdbx_description
1 polymer ?
#
loop_
_entity_poly.entity_id
_entity_poly.type
_entity_poly.pdbx_seq_one_letter_code
_entity_poly.pdbx_strand_id
1 'polypeptide(L)'
;MPIRLRRTVEDAMVECIQSPADYAAATFDDVFASEWFTQWRRTAPGLIGCRQVITGDAHELAQLSDVLDALGREHGFHVSVDFQLDYGYHRTVA
;
A
#
# COMPACT_ATOMS: atom_id res chain seq x y z
N MET A 1 -0.77 12.83 6.96
CA MET A 1 0.51 13.23 6.35
C MET A 1 0.40 14.62 5.72
N PRO A 2 1.45 15.48 5.76
CA PRO A 2 1.49 16.75 5.01
C PRO A 2 1.28 16.56 3.50
N ILE A 3 0.47 17.42 2.87
CA ILE A 3 0.10 17.28 1.44
C ILE A 3 1.30 17.29 0.48
N ARG A 4 2.37 18.01 0.82
CA ARG A 4 3.58 18.11 -0.01
C ARG A 4 4.34 16.77 -0.15
N LEU A 5 4.13 15.84 0.78
CA LEU A 5 4.80 14.53 0.79
C LEU A 5 4.06 13.48 -0.05
N ARG A 6 2.90 13.84 -0.62
CA ARG A 6 2.12 12.97 -1.50
C ARG A 6 3.02 12.30 -2.54
N ARG A 7 3.79 13.14 -3.26
CA ARG A 7 4.59 12.69 -4.37
C ARG A 7 5.72 11.76 -3.92
N THR A 8 6.35 12.08 -2.79
CA THR A 8 7.41 11.25 -2.20
C THR A 8 6.90 9.85 -1.84
N VAL A 9 5.67 9.72 -1.32
CA VAL A 9 5.06 8.41 -1.06
C VAL A 9 4.78 7.66 -2.36
N GLU A 10 4.23 8.32 -3.37
CA GLU A 10 3.99 7.71 -4.69
C GLU A 10 5.29 7.23 -5.35
N ASP A 11 6.36 8.03 -5.27
CA ASP A 11 7.68 7.67 -5.79
C ASP A 11 8.28 6.48 -5.00
N ALA A 12 8.15 6.45 -3.66
CA ALA A 12 8.59 5.30 -2.85
C ALA A 12 7.87 4.00 -3.22
N MET A 13 6.56 4.05 -3.51
CA MET A 13 5.81 2.89 -4.00
C MET A 13 6.38 2.38 -5.33
N VAL A 14 6.67 3.28 -6.27
CA VAL A 14 7.23 2.94 -7.59
C VAL A 14 8.66 2.41 -7.48
N GLU A 15 9.46 2.93 -6.55
CA GLU A 15 10.86 2.51 -6.36
C GLU A 15 10.97 1.17 -5.63
N CYS A 16 10.11 0.90 -4.65
CA CYS A 16 10.18 -0.33 -3.86
C CYS A 16 9.45 -1.50 -4.52
N ILE A 17 8.34 -1.27 -5.21
CA ILE A 17 7.51 -2.34 -5.79
C ILE A 17 7.80 -2.45 -7.29
N GLN A 18 8.66 -3.38 -7.67
CA GLN A 18 9.07 -3.63 -9.06
C GLN A 18 8.33 -4.82 -9.68
N SER A 19 7.85 -5.74 -8.86
CA SER A 19 7.06 -6.88 -9.32
C SER A 19 5.81 -6.43 -10.09
N PRO A 20 5.46 -7.12 -11.19
CA PRO A 20 4.17 -6.91 -11.84
C PRO A 20 3.04 -7.10 -10.84
N ALA A 21 2.02 -6.24 -10.94
CA ALA A 21 0.88 -6.35 -10.04
C ALA A 21 0.12 -7.66 -10.29
N ASP A 22 -0.10 -8.44 -9.24
CA ASP A 22 -0.84 -9.71 -9.30
C ASP A 22 -2.03 -9.66 -8.33
N TYR A 23 -3.14 -9.16 -8.84
CA TYR A 23 -4.41 -9.10 -8.12
C TYR A 23 -5.26 -10.35 -8.29
N ALA A 24 -4.82 -11.35 -9.07
CA ALA A 24 -5.58 -12.58 -9.29
C ALA A 24 -5.58 -13.48 -8.06
N ALA A 25 -4.53 -13.39 -7.23
CA ALA A 25 -4.39 -14.12 -5.97
C ALA A 25 -4.94 -13.36 -4.76
N ALA A 26 -5.23 -12.06 -4.89
CA ALA A 26 -5.75 -11.25 -3.80
C ALA A 26 -7.23 -11.57 -3.53
N THR A 27 -7.53 -12.06 -2.33
CA THR A 27 -8.92 -12.20 -1.87
C THR A 27 -9.38 -10.83 -1.39
N PHE A 28 -10.09 -10.12 -2.24
CA PHE A 28 -10.71 -8.85 -1.85
C PHE A 28 -12.05 -9.14 -1.18
N ASP A 29 -12.21 -8.74 0.08
CA ASP A 29 -13.53 -8.74 0.73
C ASP A 29 -14.53 -7.87 -0.05
N ASP A 30 -14.05 -6.86 -0.79
CA ASP A 30 -14.83 -6.05 -1.71
C ASP A 30 -13.94 -5.52 -2.86
N VAL A 31 -14.15 -6.07 -4.06
CA VAL A 31 -13.43 -5.71 -5.31
C VAL A 31 -13.72 -4.26 -5.74
N PHE A 32 -14.89 -3.70 -5.41
CA PHE A 32 -15.25 -2.32 -5.74
C PHE A 32 -14.81 -1.31 -4.68
N ALA A 33 -14.54 -1.76 -3.45
CA ALA A 33 -13.84 -0.96 -2.44
C ALA A 33 -12.32 -0.92 -2.65
N SER A 34 -11.80 -1.79 -3.51
CA SER A 34 -10.37 -1.85 -3.82
C SER A 34 -10.04 -0.78 -4.86
N GLU A 35 -9.31 0.25 -4.42
CA GLU A 35 -8.99 1.41 -5.25
C GLU A 35 -7.84 1.08 -6.25
N TRP A 36 -8.08 1.23 -7.55
CA TRP A 36 -7.12 0.90 -8.62
C TRP A 36 -6.03 1.96 -8.81
N PHE A 37 -6.06 3.00 -8.00
CA PHE A 37 -5.11 4.10 -7.96
C PHE A 37 -4.99 4.60 -6.52
N THR A 38 -3.90 5.26 -6.18
CA THR A 38 -3.73 5.87 -4.86
C THR A 38 -4.73 7.02 -4.67
N GLN A 39 -5.83 6.76 -3.96
CA GLN A 39 -6.81 7.81 -3.68
C GLN A 39 -6.43 8.59 -2.44
N TRP A 40 -5.85 9.77 -2.67
CA TRP A 40 -5.58 10.72 -1.61
C TRP A 40 -6.85 11.46 -1.19
N ARG A 41 -7.14 11.44 0.10
CA ARG A 41 -8.27 12.16 0.71
C ARG A 41 -7.75 13.16 1.72
N ARG A 42 -8.42 14.32 1.79
CA ARG A 42 -8.17 15.31 2.83
C ARG A 42 -8.62 14.73 4.17
N THR A 43 -7.75 14.74 5.17
CA THR A 43 -8.07 14.31 6.54
C THR A 43 -8.22 15.49 7.48
N ALA A 44 -7.56 16.61 7.17
CA ALA A 44 -7.64 17.89 7.86
C ALA A 44 -7.03 18.99 6.95
N PRO A 45 -7.17 20.29 7.27
CA PRO A 45 -6.49 21.35 6.52
C PRO A 45 -4.98 21.11 6.40
N GLY A 46 -4.47 21.02 5.16
CA GLY A 46 -3.05 20.75 4.87
C GLY A 46 -2.61 19.29 5.02
N LEU A 47 -3.50 18.39 5.44
CA LEU A 47 -3.21 16.97 5.66
C LEU A 47 -4.01 16.07 4.72
N ILE A 48 -3.33 15.03 4.24
CA ILE A 48 -3.90 13.96 3.42
C ILE A 48 -3.62 12.59 4.03
N GLY A 49 -4.39 11.61 3.60
CA GLY A 49 -4.16 10.18 3.82
C GLY A 49 -4.72 9.36 2.66
N CYS A 50 -4.36 8.08 2.64
CA CYS A 50 -4.87 7.08 1.70
C CYS A 50 -4.91 5.72 2.41
N ARG A 51 -5.73 4.81 1.89
CA ARG A 51 -5.72 3.39 2.24
C ARG A 51 -5.81 2.63 0.92
N GLN A 52 -4.82 1.82 0.61
CA GLN A 52 -4.71 1.15 -0.68
C GLN A 52 -4.23 -0.29 -0.47
N VAL A 53 -4.75 -1.20 -1.30
CA VAL A 53 -4.21 -2.55 -1.44
C VAL A 53 -3.16 -2.54 -2.54
N ILE A 54 -1.98 -3.06 -2.25
CA ILE A 54 -0.87 -3.22 -3.20
C ILE A 54 -0.41 -4.68 -3.19
N THR A 55 0.15 -5.11 -4.31
CA THR A 55 0.71 -6.45 -4.48
C THR A 55 2.20 -6.31 -4.79
N GLY A 56 3.02 -7.17 -4.20
CA GLY A 56 4.46 -7.19 -4.43
C GLY A 56 5.07 -8.40 -3.73
N ASP A 57 6.35 -8.64 -3.98
CA ASP A 57 7.09 -9.64 -3.21
C ASP A 57 7.19 -9.22 -1.73
N ALA A 58 7.33 -10.21 -0.84
CA ALA A 58 7.44 -9.96 0.60
C ALA A 58 8.64 -9.04 0.93
N HIS A 59 9.76 -9.17 0.19
CA HIS A 59 10.92 -8.32 0.37
C HIS A 59 10.65 -6.87 -0.07
N GLU A 60 9.98 -6.68 -1.21
CA GLU A 60 9.62 -5.36 -1.75
C GLU A 60 8.67 -4.62 -0.81
N LEU A 61 7.66 -5.33 -0.30
CA LEU A 61 6.68 -4.79 0.64
C LEU A 61 7.33 -4.45 2.00
N ALA A 62 8.27 -5.25 2.47
CA ALA A 62 9.06 -4.94 3.66
C ALA A 62 9.94 -3.70 3.46
N GLN A 63 10.62 -3.61 2.31
CA GLN A 63 11.42 -2.43 1.95
C GLN A 63 10.56 -1.16 1.89
N LEU A 64 9.37 -1.24 1.29
CA LEU A 64 8.43 -0.12 1.26
C LEU A 64 8.01 0.30 2.68
N SER A 65 7.72 -0.67 3.56
CA SER A 65 7.40 -0.39 4.96
C SER A 65 8.51 0.39 5.66
N ASP A 66 9.77 -0.04 5.52
CA ASP A 66 10.92 0.62 6.14
C ASP A 66 11.11 2.06 5.64
N VAL A 67 10.97 2.28 4.33
CA VAL A 67 11.09 3.61 3.71
C VAL A 67 9.98 4.54 4.20
N LEU A 68 8.73 4.05 4.22
CA LEU A 68 7.60 4.83 4.69
C LEU A 68 7.68 5.14 6.18
N ASP A 69 8.11 4.19 7.01
CA ASP A 69 8.32 4.39 8.45
C ASP A 69 9.40 5.44 8.73
N ALA A 70 10.50 5.42 7.98
CA ALA A 70 11.53 6.45 8.07
C ALA A 70 10.97 7.83 7.72
N LEU A 71 10.23 7.94 6.61
CA LEU A 71 9.59 9.18 6.17
C LEU A 71 8.56 9.69 7.18
N GLY A 72 7.79 8.76 7.77
CA GLY A 72 6.79 9.03 8.81
C GLY A 72 7.44 9.61 10.07
N ARG A 73 8.55 9.02 10.52
CA ARG A 73 9.33 9.54 11.67
C ARG A 73 9.95 10.90 11.39
N GLU A 74 10.51 11.11 10.19
CA GLU A 74 11.14 12.38 9.81
C GLU A 74 10.14 13.55 9.78
N HIS A 75 8.93 13.30 9.28
CA HIS A 75 7.93 14.35 9.06
C HIS A 75 6.73 14.31 10.01
N GLY A 76 6.74 13.42 11.01
CA GLY A 76 5.74 13.35 12.07
C GLY A 76 4.35 12.91 11.59
N PHE A 77 4.26 11.89 10.75
CA PHE A 77 2.98 11.29 10.36
C PHE A 77 2.98 9.77 10.50
N HIS A 78 1.79 9.21 10.69
CA HIS A 78 1.59 7.77 10.79
C HIS A 78 1.45 7.12 9.42
N VAL A 79 2.08 5.97 9.25
CA VAL A 79 1.94 5.05 8.13
C VAL A 79 2.06 3.62 8.66
N SER A 80 1.40 2.69 8.02
CA SER A 80 1.53 1.26 8.29
C SER A 80 1.33 0.50 6.98
N VAL A 81 2.09 -0.59 6.83
CA VAL A 81 1.92 -1.56 5.75
C VAL A 81 1.58 -2.89 6.42
N ASP A 82 0.32 -3.30 6.31
CA ASP A 82 -0.17 -4.53 6.90
C ASP A 82 -0.12 -5.66 5.85
N PHE A 83 0.46 -6.79 6.22
CA PHE A 83 0.58 -7.96 5.33
C PHE A 83 -0.61 -8.90 5.53
N GLN A 84 -1.49 -8.98 4.53
CA GLN A 84 -2.56 -9.99 4.52
C GLN A 84 -1.99 -11.29 3.95
N LEU A 85 -1.59 -12.20 4.84
CA LEU A 85 -1.17 -13.56 4.49
C LEU A 85 -2.40 -14.46 4.28
N ASP A 86 -3.14 -14.28 3.18
CA ASP A 86 -4.13 -15.29 2.79
C ASP A 86 -3.48 -16.40 1.96
N TYR A 87 -2.88 -17.36 2.66
CA TYR A 87 -2.58 -18.67 2.09
C TYR A 87 -3.84 -19.54 2.16
N GLY A 88 -4.57 -19.69 1.05
CA GLY A 88 -5.81 -20.46 1.07
C GLY A 88 -6.45 -20.83 -0.27
N TYR A 89 -5.70 -21.16 -1.33
CA TYR A 89 -6.32 -21.81 -2.50
C TYR A 89 -6.48 -23.32 -2.26
N HIS A 90 -7.61 -23.73 -1.68
CA HIS A 90 -8.09 -25.11 -1.80
C HIS A 90 -8.61 -25.34 -3.21
N ARG A 91 -7.74 -25.81 -4.11
CA ARG A 91 -8.18 -26.38 -5.38
C ARG A 91 -8.82 -27.74 -5.12
N THR A 92 -10.12 -27.77 -4.86
CA THR A 92 -10.88 -29.01 -4.96
C THR A 92 -11.02 -29.33 -6.44
N VAL A 93 -10.20 -30.27 -6.93
CA VAL A 93 -10.33 -30.83 -8.28
C VAL A 93 -11.58 -31.71 -8.28
N ALA A 94 -12.54 -31.38 -9.15
CA ALA A 94 -13.70 -32.23 -9.46
C ALA A 94 -13.33 -33.28 -10.52
#